data_AF-A0A2M6Y2E8-F1
#
_entry.id   AF-A0A2M6Y2E8-F1
#
_cell.length_a   1.000
_cell.length_b   1.000
_cell.length_c   1.000
_cell.angle_alpha   90.00
_cell.angle_beta   90.00
_cell.angle_gamma   90.00
#
_symmetry.space_group_name_H-M   'P 1'
#
loop_
_entity.id
_entity.type
_entity.pdbx_description
1 polymer ?
#
loop_
_entity_poly.entity_id
_entity_poly.type
_entity_poly.pdbx_seq_one_letter_code
_entity_poly.pdbx_strand_id
1 'polypeptide(L)' 'MNKIKLNGIAGRPSTGGNGRIRTIDEFRRKISFNVRISRRNGTRLDGIILRVEGENIIVASPLEERVNINDVTEARVLA' A
#
# COMPACT_ATOMS: atom_id res chain seq x y z
N MET A 1 -44.57 -24.19 -11.37
CA MET A 1 -43.18 -24.14 -11.88
C MET A 1 -42.69 -22.69 -11.79
N ASN A 2 -42.03 -22.31 -10.70
CA ASN A 2 -41.53 -20.95 -10.52
C ASN A 2 -40.08 -20.84 -10.99
N LYS A 3 -39.83 -19.99 -12.00
CA LYS A 3 -38.48 -19.56 -12.38
C LYS A 3 -38.01 -18.52 -11.35
N ILE A 4 -37.10 -18.89 -10.46
CA ILE A 4 -36.38 -17.95 -9.62
C ILE A 4 -35.45 -17.17 -10.55
N LYS A 5 -35.69 -15.85 -10.67
CA LYS A 5 -34.76 -14.94 -11.34
C LYS A 5 -33.47 -14.96 -10.52
N LEU A 6 -32.40 -15.48 -11.12
CA LEU A 6 -31.05 -15.29 -10.62
C LEU A 6 -30.77 -13.79 -10.63
N ASN A 7 -30.76 -13.18 -9.44
CA ASN A 7 -30.20 -11.86 -9.25
C ASN A 7 -28.72 -11.96 -9.63
N GLY A 8 -28.40 -11.53 -10.84
CA GLY A 8 -27.06 -11.44 -11.36
C GLY A 8 -26.20 -10.56 -10.46
N ILE A 9 -24.93 -10.95 -10.37
CA ILE A 9 -23.80 -10.28 -9.75
C ILE A 9 -23.89 -10.07 -8.24
N ALA A 10 -23.53 -11.16 -7.54
CA ALA A 10 -22.68 -11.10 -6.36
C ALA A 10 -21.70 -9.93 -6.45
N GLY A 11 -21.59 -9.18 -5.34
CA GLY A 11 -20.88 -7.92 -5.26
C GLY A 11 -19.56 -7.95 -6.00
N ARG A 12 -19.31 -6.92 -6.81
CA ARG A 12 -17.93 -6.54 -7.08
C ARG A 12 -17.29 -6.36 -5.71
N PRO A 13 -16.32 -7.18 -5.27
CA PRO A 13 -15.46 -6.70 -4.19
C PRO A 13 -14.94 -5.38 -4.72
N SER A 14 -15.14 -4.31 -3.94
CA SER A 14 -14.68 -2.97 -4.26
C SER A 14 -13.37 -3.08 -5.02
N THR A 15 -13.34 -2.62 -6.27
CA THR A 15 -12.10 -2.42 -7.03
C THR A 15 -11.29 -1.42 -6.21
N GLY A 16 -10.59 -1.94 -5.20
CA GLY A 16 -10.16 -1.19 -4.04
C GLY A 16 -9.08 -0.23 -4.47
N GLY A 17 -9.49 0.99 -4.79
CA GLY A 17 -8.69 2.21 -4.93
C GLY A 17 -7.19 2.00 -5.08
N ASN A 18 -6.78 1.42 -6.21
CA ASN A 18 -5.53 1.75 -6.89
C ASN A 18 -4.28 1.85 -6.01
N GLY A 19 -3.93 0.78 -5.27
CA GLY A 19 -2.59 0.53 -4.70
C GLY A 19 -1.95 1.61 -3.82
N ARG A 20 -2.63 2.72 -3.51
CA ARG A 20 -2.05 3.90 -2.86
C ARG A 20 -2.15 3.75 -1.34
N ILE A 21 -1.03 3.91 -0.67
CA ILE A 21 -0.89 3.80 0.78
C ILE A 21 -0.86 5.21 1.36
N ARG A 22 -1.77 5.53 2.29
CA ARG A 22 -1.88 6.87 2.88
C ARG A 22 -1.60 6.90 4.38
N THR A 23 -1.82 5.79 5.08
CA THR A 23 -1.71 5.74 6.53
C THR A 23 -0.67 4.73 6.99
N ILE A 24 -0.13 4.94 8.18
CA ILE A 24 0.82 4.02 8.83
C ILE A 24 0.24 2.61 8.99
N ASP A 25 -1.08 2.50 9.22
CA ASP A 25 -1.77 1.22 9.34
C ASP A 25 -1.80 0.47 8.01
N GLU A 26 -1.99 1.17 6.90
CA GLU A 26 -1.91 0.55 5.58
C GLU A 26 -0.50 0.03 5.28
N PHE A 27 0.55 0.76 5.68
CA PHE A 27 1.93 0.26 5.59
C PHE A 27 2.12 -1.04 6.39
N ARG A 28 1.56 -1.12 7.61
CA ARG A 28 1.60 -2.33 8.43
C ARG A 28 0.90 -3.51 7.76
N ARG A 29 -0.24 -3.28 7.10
CA ARG A 29 -0.97 -4.32 6.34
C ARG A 29 -0.27 -4.73 5.04
N LYS A 30 0.73 -3.96 4.59
CA LYS A 30 1.49 -4.17 3.34
C LYS A 30 2.96 -4.52 3.59
N ILE A 31 3.30 -5.00 4.78
CA ILE A 31 4.61 -5.63 5.02
C ILE A 31 4.84 -6.75 3.99
N SER A 32 6.06 -6.87 3.48
CA SER A 32 6.49 -7.75 2.39
C SER A 32 6.02 -7.37 0.98
N PHE A 33 5.27 -6.27 0.81
CA PHE A 33 4.94 -5.76 -0.53
C PHE A 33 6.04 -4.82 -1.03
N ASN A 34 6.30 -4.89 -2.34
CA ASN A 34 7.13 -3.90 -3.02
C ASN A 34 6.34 -2.60 -3.18
N VAL A 35 6.96 -1.47 -2.82
CA VAL A 35 6.33 -0.16 -2.84
C VAL A 35 7.25 0.90 -3.45
N ARG A 36 6.63 1.90 -4.07
CA ARG A 36 7.27 3.17 -4.39
C ARG A 36 6.77 4.24 -3.44
N ILE A 37 7.69 4.87 -2.73
CA ILE A 37 7.45 5.97 -1.81
C ILE A 37 8.08 7.24 -2.38
N SER A 38 7.26 8.25 -2.62
CA SER A 38 7.71 9.61 -2.90
C SER A 38 7.82 10.39 -1.60
N ARG A 39 8.97 11.02 -1.39
CA ARG A 39 9.26 11.83 -0.20
C ARG A 39 9.02 13.31 -0.48
N ARG A 40 8.88 14.10 0.57
CA ARG A 40 8.69 15.56 0.51
C ARG A 40 9.89 16.29 -0.09
N ASN A 41 11.10 15.75 0.06
CA ASN A 41 12.32 16.27 -0.55
C ASN A 41 12.41 16.03 -2.07
N GLY A 42 11.38 15.45 -2.70
CA GLY A 42 11.34 15.14 -4.13
C GLY A 42 12.00 13.81 -4.51
N THR A 43 12.65 13.12 -3.58
CA THR A 43 13.24 11.80 -3.84
C THR A 43 12.18 10.70 -3.86
N ARG A 44 12.48 9.63 -4.60
CA ARG A 44 11.66 8.42 -4.68
C ARG A 44 12.46 7.24 -4.16
N LEU A 45 11.80 6.41 -3.36
CA LEU A 45 12.32 5.18 -2.81
C LEU A 45 11.48 4.02 -3.31
N ASP A 46 12.11 3.06 -3.97
CA ASP A 46 11.47 1.84 -4.45
C ASP A 46 12.02 0.67 -3.65
N GLY A 47 11.17 -0.09 -2.96
CA GLY A 47 11.66 -1.20 -2.16
C GLY A 47 10.57 -1.96 -1.41
N ILE A 48 10.98 -3.00 -0.71
CA ILE A 48 10.06 -3.88 0.02
C ILE A 48 9.87 -3.37 1.44
N ILE A 49 8.62 -3.25 1.90
CA ILE A 49 8.35 -2.90 3.29
C ILE A 49 8.76 -4.09 4.18
N LEU A 50 9.76 -3.90 5.04
CA LEU A 50 10.19 -4.93 5.98
C LEU A 50 9.35 -4.91 7.26
N ARG A 51 9.18 -3.73 7.85
CA ARG A 51 8.41 -3.53 9.08
C ARG A 51 8.06 -2.06 9.27
N VAL A 52 7.23 -1.79 10.28
CA VAL A 52 6.83 -0.43 10.66
C VAL A 52 7.05 -0.26 12.17
N GLU A 53 7.84 0.75 12.55
CA GLU A 53 8.22 1.05 13.93
C GLU A 53 7.72 2.45 14.32
N GLY A 54 6.62 2.48 15.07
CA GLY A 54 5.92 3.73 15.39
C GLY A 54 5.42 4.40 14.10
N GLU A 55 5.97 5.58 13.80
CA GLU A 55 5.72 6.40 12.60
C GLU A 55 6.72 6.16 11.46
N ASN A 56 7.62 5.19 11.61
CA ASN A 56 8.70 4.94 10.68
C ASN A 56 8.46 3.63 9.91
N ILE A 57 8.59 3.69 8.59
CA ILE A 57 8.52 2.55 7.70
C ILE A 57 9.95 2.14 7.36
N ILE A 58 10.30 0.87 7.61
CA ILE A 58 11.59 0.30 7.22
C ILE A 58 11.41 -0.38 5.88
N VAL A 59 12.15 0.07 4.87
CA VAL A 59 12.06 -0.39 3.48
C VAL A 59 13.41 -0.91 3.02
N ALA A 60 13.45 -2.07 2.39
CA ALA A 60 14.65 -2.60 1.75
C ALA A 60 14.79 -2.08 0.32
N SER A 61 15.81 -1.25 0.06
CA SER A 61 16.14 -0.71 -1.25
C SER A 61 17.64 -0.45 -1.39
N PRO A 62 18.33 -1.23 -2.23
CA PRO A 62 19.45 -2.15 -1.91
C PRO A 62 19.96 -2.31 -0.46
N LEU A 63 19.79 -1.32 0.41
CA LEU A 63 20.06 -1.36 1.85
C LEU A 63 18.76 -1.08 2.63
N GLU A 64 18.76 -1.34 3.94
CA GLU A 64 17.62 -0.97 4.79
C GLU A 64 17.56 0.55 4.97
N GLU A 65 16.44 1.15 4.60
CA GLU A 65 16.20 2.56 4.75
C GLU A 65 14.98 2.84 5.61
N ARG A 66 15.13 3.78 6.54
CA ARG A 66 14.05 4.25 7.41
C ARG A 66 13.39 5.47 6.79
N VAL A 67 12.08 5.42 6.62
CA VAL A 67 11.25 6.50 6.10
C VAL A 67 10.24 6.94 7.15
N ASN A 68 10.17 8.22 7.49
CA ASN A 68 9.10 8.72 8.34
C ASN A 68 7.83 8.93 7.51
N ILE A 69 6.66 8.53 8.02
CA ILE A 69 5.38 8.73 7.34
C ILE A 69 5.08 10.21 7.05
N ASN A 70 5.55 11.13 7.89
CA ASN A 70 5.38 12.57 7.71
C ASN A 70 6.18 13.12 6.51
N ASP A 71 7.26 12.43 6.13
CA ASP A 71 8.04 12.72 4.93
C ASP A 71 7.42 12.12 3.66
N VAL A 72 6.48 11.19 3.78
CA VAL A 72 5.82 10.54 2.64
C VAL A 72 4.77 11.47 2.04
N THR A 73 4.94 11.83 0.77
CA THR A 73 3.94 12.61 0.01
C THR A 73 3.01 11.69 -0.78
N GLU A 74 3.53 10.57 -1.28
CA GLU A 74 2.76 9.54 -1.95
C GLU A 74 3.42 8.18 -1.76
N ALA A 75 2.66 7.12 -1.49
CA ALA A 75 3.17 5.77 -1.52
C ALA A 75 2.22 4.86 -2.29
N ARG A 76 2.76 3.90 -3.04
CA ARG A 76 1.99 2.96 -3.85
C ARG A 76 2.64 1.58 -3.85
N VAL A 77 1.82 0.54 -3.83
CA VAL A 77 2.25 -0.84 -4.07
C VAL A 77 2.58 -1.01 -5.55
N LEU A 78 3.77 -1.55 -5.82
CA LEU A 78 4.19 -1.97 -7.15
C LEU A 78 3.70 -3.41 -7.37
N ALA A 79 3.04 -3.64 -8.50
CA ALA A 79 2.58 -4.98 -8.91
C ALA A 79 3.72 -5.80 -9.52
#